data_AF-A0A816FXR1-F1
#
_entry.id   AF-A0A816FXR1-F1
#
_cell.length_a   1.000
_cell.length_b   1.000
_cell.length_c   1.000
_cell.angle_alpha   90.00
_cell.angle_beta   90.00
_cell.angle_gamma   90.00
#
_symmetry.space_group_name_H-M   'P 1'
#
loop_
_entity.id
_entity.type
_entity.pdbx_description
1 polymer ?
#
loop_
_entity_poly.entity_id
_entity_poly.type
_entity_poly.pdbx_seq_one_letter_code
_entity_poly.pdbx_strand_id
1 'polypeptide(L)'
;MTTPKDKIPLYIANDLEELNKRAEDNPSLQKAKLSTCSQITHIIDATWAEAKKAEATNDEERAYILYMRLFACFTALKQAKDVANNQVNRTD
;
A
#
# COMPACT_ATOMS: atom_id res chain seq x y z
N MET A 1 6.60 10.87 31.09
CA MET A 1 6.18 11.96 30.18
C MET A 1 6.83 11.68 28.84
N THR A 2 6.08 11.19 27.85
CA THR A 2 6.58 11.05 26.48
C THR A 2 6.60 12.44 25.87
N THR A 3 7.78 12.89 25.43
CA THR A 3 7.92 14.12 24.65
C THR A 3 6.94 14.10 23.47
N PRO A 4 6.28 15.23 23.14
CA PRO A 4 5.53 15.32 21.89
C PRO A 4 6.52 15.00 20.77
N LYS A 5 6.28 13.92 20.01
CA LYS A 5 7.05 13.69 18.80
C LYS A 5 6.71 14.84 17.85
N ASP A 6 7.70 15.65 17.52
CA ASP A 6 7.55 16.78 16.62
C ASP A 6 6.80 16.33 15.37
N LYS A 7 5.67 16.98 15.11
CA LYS A 7 4.83 16.67 13.95
C LYS A 7 5.60 17.04 12.68
N ILE A 8 5.70 16.11 11.74
CA ILE A 8 6.36 16.37 10.45
C ILE A 8 5.44 17.30 9.65
N PRO A 9 5.95 18.43 9.12
CA PRO A 9 5.17 19.30 8.24
C PRO A 9 4.71 18.54 6.99
N LEU A 10 3.51 18.87 6.49
CA LEU A 10 3.03 18.33 5.22
C LEU A 10 3.96 18.83 4.09
N TYR A 11 4.45 17.92 3.25
CA TYR A 11 5.46 18.15 2.20
C TYR A 11 5.17 17.44 0.88
N ILE A 12 4.19 16.53 0.87
CA ILE A 12 3.87 15.73 -0.30
C ILE A 12 2.90 16.53 -1.17
N ALA A 13 1.72 16.87 -0.68
CA ALA A 13 0.66 17.48 -1.50
C ALA A 13 0.09 18.76 -0.91
N ASN A 14 -0.68 19.48 -1.71
CA ASN A 14 -1.41 20.67 -1.26
C ASN A 14 -2.81 20.33 -0.71
N ASP A 15 -3.36 19.17 -1.10
CA ASP A 15 -4.67 18.70 -0.67
C ASP A 15 -4.79 17.16 -0.72
N LEU A 16 -5.91 16.65 -0.21
CA LEU A 16 -6.22 15.22 -0.18
C LEU A 16 -6.48 14.63 -1.58
N GLU A 17 -6.93 15.41 -2.55
CA GLU A 17 -7.19 14.92 -3.90
C GLU A 17 -5.86 14.60 -4.60
N GLU A 18 -4.88 15.47 -4.47
CA GLU A 18 -3.52 15.27 -4.96
C GLU A 18 -2.83 14.10 -4.23
N LEU A 19 -3.06 13.93 -2.92
CA LEU A 19 -2.59 12.74 -2.19
C LEU A 19 -3.17 11.44 -2.76
N ASN A 20 -4.48 11.41 -3.07
CA ASN A 20 -5.12 10.25 -3.68
C ASN A 20 -4.49 9.91 -5.05
N LYS A 21 -4.29 10.92 -5.91
CA LYS A 21 -3.64 10.74 -7.22
C LYS A 21 -2.23 10.15 -7.08
N ARG A 22 -1.45 10.60 -6.08
CA ARG A 22 -0.11 10.04 -5.82
C ARG A 22 -0.13 8.63 -5.22
N ALA A 23 -1.18 8.28 -4.50
CA ALA A 23 -1.33 6.93 -3.98
C ALA A 23 -1.67 5.91 -5.08
N GLU A 24 -2.44 6.32 -6.08
CA GLU A 24 -2.73 5.51 -7.29
C GLU A 24 -1.45 5.24 -8.09
N ASP A 25 -0.51 6.19 -8.11
CA ASP A 25 0.83 5.96 -8.65
C ASP A 25 1.66 5.09 -7.70
N ASN A 26 1.51 3.77 -7.86
CA ASN A 26 2.29 2.75 -7.16
C ASN A 26 3.18 1.99 -8.16
N PRO A 27 4.41 2.48 -8.43
CA PRO A 27 5.33 1.86 -9.39
C PRO A 27 5.66 0.40 -9.04
N SER A 28 5.76 0.06 -7.75
CA SER A 28 6.01 -1.31 -7.30
C SER A 28 4.88 -2.24 -7.70
N LEU A 29 3.62 -1.80 -7.54
CA LEU A 29 2.45 -2.57 -7.93
C LEU A 29 2.25 -2.59 -9.46
N GLN A 30 2.56 -1.50 -10.16
CA GLN A 30 2.52 -1.44 -11.62
C GLN A 30 3.55 -2.38 -12.27
N LYS A 31 4.76 -2.46 -11.70
CA LYS A 31 5.79 -3.44 -12.10
C LYS A 31 5.37 -4.88 -11.77
N ALA A 32 4.54 -5.04 -10.74
CA ALA A 32 3.94 -6.31 -10.33
C ALA A 32 2.63 -6.65 -11.08
N LYS A 33 2.32 -6.01 -12.22
CA LYS A 33 1.18 -6.42 -13.07
C LYS A 33 1.36 -7.89 -13.46
N LEU A 34 0.41 -8.74 -13.04
CA LEU A 34 0.40 -10.22 -13.17
C LEU A 34 1.30 -10.99 -12.18
N SER A 35 1.67 -10.37 -11.06
CA SER A 35 2.40 -11.03 -9.98
C SER A 35 1.59 -12.14 -9.29
N THR A 36 2.33 -13.05 -8.66
CA THR A 36 1.76 -14.11 -7.80
C THR A 36 1.37 -13.54 -6.44
N CYS A 37 0.53 -14.26 -5.70
CA CYS A 37 0.21 -13.95 -4.31
C CYS A 37 1.47 -13.70 -3.48
N SER A 38 2.48 -14.57 -3.62
CA SER A 38 3.75 -14.45 -2.86
C SER A 38 4.45 -13.11 -3.07
N GLN A 39 4.54 -12.62 -4.31
CA GLN A 39 5.15 -11.33 -4.60
C GLN A 39 4.32 -10.17 -4.05
N ILE A 40 3.00 -10.24 -4.17
CA ILE A 40 2.09 -9.21 -3.66
C ILE A 40 2.14 -9.15 -2.13
N THR A 41 2.18 -10.30 -1.44
CA THR A 41 2.33 -10.37 0.03
C THR A 41 3.64 -9.74 0.49
N HIS A 42 4.75 -9.99 -0.21
CA HIS A 42 6.02 -9.34 0.13
C HIS A 42 5.95 -7.80 0.00
N ILE A 43 5.23 -7.29 -1.01
CA ILE A 43 5.00 -5.85 -1.18
C ILE A 43 4.12 -5.32 -0.04
N ILE A 44 3.07 -6.06 0.36
CA ILE A 44 2.19 -5.72 1.49
C ILE A 44 3.02 -5.59 2.78
N ASP A 45 3.84 -6.58 3.10
CA ASP A 45 4.64 -6.59 4.34
C ASP A 45 5.60 -5.40 4.40
N ALA A 46 6.32 -5.14 3.30
CA ALA A 46 7.23 -4.00 3.21
C ALA A 46 6.49 -2.66 3.32
N THR A 47 5.34 -2.51 2.66
CA THR A 47 4.54 -1.28 2.69
C THR A 47 3.94 -1.04 4.08
N TRP A 48 3.49 -2.10 4.76
CA TRP A 48 2.97 -2.05 6.12
C TRP A 48 4.03 -1.60 7.12
N ALA A 49 5.23 -2.18 7.06
CA ALA A 49 6.33 -1.79 7.93
C ALA A 49 6.67 -0.29 7.80
N GLU A 50 6.73 0.21 6.56
CA GLU A 50 6.97 1.63 6.30
C GLU A 50 5.79 2.52 6.76
N ALA A 51 4.54 2.07 6.60
CA ALA A 51 3.35 2.81 7.05
C ALA A 51 3.36 2.99 8.57
N LYS A 52 3.66 1.91 9.31
CA LYS A 52 3.78 1.96 10.77
C LYS A 52 4.93 2.85 11.22
N LYS A 53 6.04 2.90 10.46
CA LYS A 53 7.15 3.81 10.72
C LYS A 53 6.73 5.28 10.54
N ALA A 54 6.05 5.60 9.44
CA ALA A 54 5.55 6.94 9.16
C ALA A 54 4.53 7.41 10.23
N GLU A 55 3.60 6.54 10.61
CA GLU A 55 2.65 6.79 11.70
C GLU A 55 3.36 7.02 13.04
N ALA A 56 4.37 6.19 13.34
CA ALA A 56 5.17 6.36 14.56
C ALA A 56 5.97 7.66 14.59
N THR A 57 6.23 8.29 13.44
CA THR A 57 6.93 9.58 13.33
C THR A 57 5.99 10.76 13.05
N ASN A 58 4.68 10.57 13.10
CA ASN A 58 3.68 11.61 12.73
C ASN A 58 3.90 12.18 11.31
N ASP A 59 4.39 11.36 10.37
CA ASP A 59 4.42 11.68 8.93
C ASP A 59 3.07 11.31 8.32
N GLU A 60 2.07 12.17 8.52
CA GLU A 60 0.66 11.87 8.20
C GLU A 60 0.42 11.63 6.70
N GLU A 61 1.04 12.43 5.82
CA GLU A 61 0.88 12.28 4.36
C GLU A 61 1.54 11.02 3.84
N ARG A 62 2.76 10.70 4.32
CA ARG A 62 3.43 9.47 3.92
C ARG A 62 2.67 8.26 4.43
N ALA A 63 2.20 8.29 5.67
CA ALA A 63 1.37 7.22 6.24
C ALA A 63 0.11 7.02 5.39
N TYR A 64 -0.58 8.11 5.03
CA TYR A 64 -1.76 8.08 4.17
C TYR A 64 -1.49 7.39 2.83
N ILE A 65 -0.46 7.83 2.09
CA ILE A 65 -0.10 7.22 0.81
C ILE A 65 0.21 5.73 0.96
N LEU A 66 0.95 5.35 1.99
CA LEU A 66 1.32 3.95 2.21
C LEU A 66 0.10 3.08 2.54
N TYR A 67 -0.87 3.60 3.31
CA TYR A 67 -2.13 2.90 3.56
C TYR A 67 -3.01 2.77 2.32
N MET A 68 -3.08 3.81 1.49
CA MET A 68 -3.79 3.73 0.22
C MET A 68 -3.13 2.71 -0.73
N ARG A 69 -1.79 2.65 -0.75
CA ARG A 69 -1.04 1.64 -1.51
C ARG A 69 -1.27 0.22 -0.98
N LEU A 70 -1.38 0.02 0.33
CA LEU A 70 -1.75 -1.26 0.92
C LEU A 70 -3.13 -1.72 0.43
N PHE A 71 -4.12 -0.82 0.41
CA PHE A 71 -5.45 -1.12 -0.11
C PHE A 71 -5.41 -1.55 -1.58
N ALA A 72 -4.61 -0.88 -2.41
CA ALA A 72 -4.38 -1.27 -3.79
C ALA A 72 -3.72 -2.66 -3.90
N CYS A 73 -2.77 -2.99 -3.03
CA CYS A 73 -2.13 -4.31 -3.00
C CYS A 73 -3.12 -5.42 -2.62
N PHE A 74 -4.01 -5.21 -1.65
CA PHE A 74 -5.07 -6.18 -1.32
C PHE A 74 -6.07 -6.37 -2.46
N THR A 75 -6.35 -5.32 -3.21
CA THR A 75 -7.18 -5.40 -4.43
C THR A 75 -6.47 -6.23 -5.51
N ALA A 76 -5.17 -6.01 -5.70
CA ALA A 76 -4.35 -6.79 -6.64
C ALA A 76 -4.20 -8.27 -6.21
N LEU A 77 -4.12 -8.56 -4.92
CA LEU A 77 -4.03 -9.93 -4.40
C LEU A 77 -5.23 -10.78 -4.82
N LYS A 78 -6.45 -10.19 -4.82
CA LYS A 78 -7.67 -10.85 -5.33
C LYS A 78 -7.62 -11.15 -6.83
N GLN A 79 -6.79 -10.43 -7.57
CA GLN A 79 -6.62 -10.53 -9.03
C GLN A 79 -5.31 -11.22 -9.41
N ALA A 80 -4.56 -11.76 -8.42
CA ALA A 80 -3.26 -12.37 -8.64
C ALA A 80 -3.37 -13.54 -9.63
N LYS A 81 -2.33 -13.73 -10.44
CA LYS A 81 -2.35 -14.71 -11.54
C LYS A 81 -2.58 -16.13 -11.04
N ASP A 82 -1.97 -16.49 -9.93
CA ASP A 82 -2.13 -17.77 -9.27
C ASP A 82 -3.52 -17.92 -8.62
N VAL A 83 -4.15 -16.87 -8.10
CA VAL A 83 -5.57 -16.93 -7.67
C VAL A 83 -6.50 -17.17 -8.86
N ALA A 84 -6.27 -16.48 -9.98
CA ALA A 84 -7.05 -16.67 -11.20
C ALA A 84 -6.89 -18.07 -11.79
N ASN A 85 -5.70 -18.67 -11.65
CA ASN A 85 -5.37 -20.00 -12.15
C ASN A 85 -5.73 -21.13 -11.17
N ASN A 86 -5.80 -20.83 -9.87
CA ASN A 86 -6.15 -21.79 -8.81
C ASN A 86 -7.67 -21.88 -8.66
N GLN A 87 -8.39 -22.06 -9.78
CA GLN A 87 -9.80 -22.48 -9.79
C GLN A 87 -9.90 -23.89 -9.19
N VAL A 88 -9.73 -23.98 -7.87
CA VAL A 88 -10.02 -25.19 -7.10
C VAL A 88 -11.55 -25.35 -7.15
N ASN A 89 -11.98 -26.28 -7.99
CA ASN A 89 -13.32 -26.87 -8.03
C ASN A 89 -14.47 -25.88 -8.31
N ARG A 90 -14.62 -25.45 -9.56
CA ARG A 90 -15.99 -25.37 -10.12
C ARG A 90 -16.37 -26.78 -10.53
N THR A 91 -16.85 -27.57 -9.57
CA THR A 91 -17.63 -28.77 -9.87
C THR A 91 -18.89 -28.31 -10.61
N ASP A 92 -18.97 -28.65 -11.89
CA ASP A 92 -20.21 -28.72 -12.66
C ASP A 92 -21.19 -29.72 -12.03
#